data_AF-A0A531KV93-F1
#
_entry.id   AF-A0A531KV93-F1
#
_cell.length_a   1.000
_cell.length_b   1.000
_cell.length_c   1.000
_cell.angle_alpha   90.00
_cell.angle_beta   90.00
_cell.angle_gamma   90.00
#
_symmetry.space_group_name_H-M   'P 1'
#
loop_
_entity.id
_entity.type
_entity.pdbx_description
1 polymer ?
#
loop_
_entity_poly.entity_id
_entity_poly.type
_entity_poly.pdbx_seq_one_letter_code
_entity_poly.pdbx_strand_id
1 'polypeptide(L)'
;RRAEEAGRRAVDLQPLDCWAHHAVAHVMEMQGRAEDGIGWMIAREPHWSGDDNFFKVHNWWHRSLYHLDLGQADEVFALYDGPIRYDRSIVALDMVDASALLWRLHLSRHDVGDRWNELAANWDSHADGRTYPFNDWHAVMAYLGAGRDADVDRILAAYRAGKGSNDAAEWGRRTAVPLVEGFAAFWRGDYQTAADRLYGARFIVNSFGGSHAQRDIIDWTLAEATVRGGLIAMAEAIANERLALKPHSPVNRSFLSRAEANASPEKKAA
;
A
#
# COMPACT_ATOMS: atom_id res chain seq x y z
N ARG A 1 -21.65 1.83 -5.89
CA ARG A 1 -23.01 2.27 -5.46
C ARG A 1 -23.79 1.16 -4.75
N ARG A 2 -24.12 0.01 -5.39
CA ARG A 2 -24.79 -1.12 -4.70
C ARG A 2 -24.07 -1.64 -3.44
N ALA A 3 -22.73 -1.75 -3.49
CA ALA A 3 -21.93 -2.18 -2.34
C ALA A 3 -22.01 -1.18 -1.15
N GLU A 4 -21.98 0.13 -1.43
CA GLU A 4 -22.14 1.17 -0.42
C GLU A 4 -23.53 1.14 0.20
N GLU A 5 -24.58 1.03 -0.62
CA GLU A 5 -25.96 0.93 -0.11
C GLU A 5 -26.15 -0.29 0.80
N ALA A 6 -25.56 -1.44 0.44
CA ALA A 6 -25.61 -2.64 1.26
C ALA A 6 -24.85 -2.45 2.58
N GLY A 7 -23.64 -1.87 2.55
CA GLY A 7 -22.86 -1.58 3.74
C GLY A 7 -23.57 -0.61 4.68
N ARG A 8 -24.17 0.47 4.14
CA ARG A 8 -24.96 1.43 4.94
C ARG A 8 -26.15 0.76 5.62
N ARG A 9 -26.92 -0.07 4.88
CA ARG A 9 -28.02 -0.85 5.47
C ARG A 9 -27.55 -1.79 6.57
N ALA A 10 -26.40 -2.44 6.40
CA ALA A 10 -25.84 -3.32 7.42
C ALA A 10 -25.49 -2.55 8.70
N VAL A 11 -24.85 -1.38 8.57
CA VAL A 11 -24.56 -0.49 9.72
C VAL A 11 -25.84 0.03 10.39
N ASP A 12 -26.90 0.32 9.63
CA ASP A 12 -28.17 0.77 10.20
C ASP A 12 -28.86 -0.35 11.01
N LEU A 13 -28.67 -1.62 10.63
CA LEU A 13 -29.18 -2.79 11.36
C LEU A 13 -28.31 -3.17 12.56
N GLN A 14 -26.99 -3.13 12.40
CA GLN A 14 -26.01 -3.42 13.44
C GLN A 14 -24.91 -2.35 13.44
N PRO A 15 -25.07 -1.28 14.25
CA PRO A 15 -24.11 -0.19 14.28
C PRO A 15 -22.69 -0.60 14.65
N LEU A 16 -22.50 -1.66 15.44
CA LEU A 16 -21.17 -2.13 15.87
C LEU A 16 -20.50 -3.10 14.88
N ASP A 17 -21.10 -3.34 13.70
CA ASP A 17 -20.49 -4.18 12.67
C ASP A 17 -19.32 -3.45 12.00
N CYS A 18 -18.11 -3.76 12.46
CA CYS A 18 -16.87 -3.16 11.97
C CYS A 18 -16.55 -3.46 10.51
N TRP A 19 -17.03 -4.59 9.99
CA TRP A 19 -16.85 -4.98 8.59
C TRP A 19 -17.79 -4.20 7.69
N ALA A 20 -18.99 -3.87 8.16
CA ALA A 20 -19.93 -3.03 7.42
C ALA A 20 -19.40 -1.59 7.28
N HIS A 21 -18.80 -1.02 8.33
CA HIS A 21 -18.11 0.29 8.23
C HIS A 21 -16.95 0.23 7.24
N HIS A 22 -16.12 -0.82 7.33
CA HIS A 22 -15.04 -1.06 6.39
C HIS A 22 -15.53 -1.15 4.95
N ALA A 23 -16.62 -1.89 4.68
CA ALA A 23 -17.13 -2.05 3.33
C ALA A 23 -17.55 -0.70 2.72
N VAL A 24 -18.16 0.19 3.51
CA VAL A 24 -18.49 1.54 3.06
C VAL A 24 -17.22 2.37 2.83
N ALA A 25 -16.26 2.30 3.75
CA ALA A 25 -14.98 2.96 3.62
C ALA A 25 -14.24 2.51 2.33
N HIS A 26 -14.13 1.20 2.12
CA HIS A 26 -13.50 0.64 0.93
C HIS A 26 -14.12 1.17 -0.36
N VAL A 27 -15.45 1.28 -0.43
CA VAL A 27 -16.12 1.85 -1.60
C VAL A 27 -15.78 3.32 -1.83
N MET A 28 -15.66 4.12 -0.77
CA MET A 28 -15.25 5.53 -0.87
C MET A 28 -13.80 5.64 -1.34
N GLU A 29 -12.91 4.80 -0.81
CA GLU A 29 -11.50 4.74 -1.22
C GLU A 29 -11.37 4.39 -2.70
N MET A 30 -12.06 3.35 -3.16
CA MET A 30 -12.00 2.92 -4.56
C MET A 30 -12.64 3.90 -5.54
N GLN A 31 -13.50 4.82 -5.08
CA GLN A 31 -14.13 5.85 -5.91
C GLN A 31 -13.40 7.21 -5.83
N GLY A 32 -12.29 7.30 -5.08
CA GLY A 32 -11.58 8.58 -4.90
C GLY A 32 -12.39 9.63 -4.15
N ARG A 33 -13.26 9.20 -3.22
CA ARG A 33 -14.14 10.07 -2.42
C ARG A 33 -13.55 10.25 -1.02
N ALA A 34 -12.32 10.77 -0.95
CA ALA A 34 -11.56 10.86 0.30
C ALA A 34 -12.27 11.69 1.38
N GLU A 35 -12.83 12.85 1.03
CA GLU A 35 -13.55 13.71 1.99
C GLU A 35 -14.80 13.02 2.57
N ASP A 36 -15.59 12.35 1.72
CA ASP A 36 -16.74 11.54 2.16
C ASP A 36 -16.28 10.41 3.09
N GLY A 37 -15.15 9.78 2.75
CA GLY A 37 -14.48 8.75 3.53
C GLY A 37 -14.14 9.22 4.93
N ILE A 38 -13.48 10.37 5.05
CA ILE A 38 -13.13 11.00 6.33
C ILE A 38 -14.40 11.29 7.13
N GLY A 39 -15.40 11.92 6.51
CA GLY A 39 -16.67 12.24 7.15
C GLY A 39 -17.39 10.99 7.69
N TRP A 40 -17.41 9.92 6.91
CA TRP A 40 -17.98 8.64 7.31
C TRP A 40 -17.26 8.03 8.52
N MET A 41 -15.92 7.98 8.47
CA MET A 41 -15.13 7.39 9.55
C MET A 41 -15.29 8.19 10.85
N ILE A 42 -15.16 9.52 10.79
CA ILE A 42 -15.30 10.39 11.97
C ILE A 42 -16.70 10.28 12.59
N ALA A 43 -17.75 10.42 11.79
CA ALA A 43 -19.12 10.43 12.30
C ALA A 43 -19.53 9.12 12.98
N ARG A 44 -18.84 8.01 12.66
CA ARG A 44 -19.16 6.69 13.20
C ARG A 44 -18.07 6.09 14.07
N GLU A 45 -17.01 6.84 14.36
CA GLU A 45 -15.86 6.40 15.14
C GLU A 45 -16.24 5.60 16.41
N PRO A 46 -17.17 6.07 17.27
CA PRO A 46 -17.54 5.35 18.49
C PRO A 46 -18.08 3.93 18.26
N HIS A 47 -18.51 3.61 17.04
CA HIS A 47 -19.09 2.30 16.72
C HIS A 47 -18.07 1.28 16.19
N TRP A 48 -16.89 1.72 15.76
CA TRP A 48 -15.90 0.83 15.15
C TRP A 48 -14.51 0.96 15.77
N SER A 49 -14.23 1.97 16.60
CA SER A 49 -12.92 2.19 17.21
C SER A 49 -12.75 1.56 18.61
N GLY A 50 -13.78 0.86 19.13
CA GLY A 50 -13.76 0.24 20.46
C GLY A 50 -12.61 -0.75 20.66
N ASP A 51 -12.14 -0.90 21.90
CA ASP A 51 -10.90 -1.63 22.20
C ASP A 51 -10.96 -3.13 21.90
N ASP A 52 -12.14 -3.71 22.02
CA ASP A 52 -12.44 -5.12 21.75
C ASP A 52 -12.61 -5.44 20.26
N ASN A 53 -12.58 -4.41 19.40
CA ASN A 53 -12.78 -4.59 17.98
C ASN A 53 -11.47 -4.95 17.25
N PHE A 54 -11.35 -6.22 16.90
CA PHE A 54 -10.23 -6.77 16.13
C PHE A 54 -9.92 -6.02 14.82
N PHE A 55 -10.92 -5.42 14.18
CA PHE A 55 -10.76 -4.80 12.86
C PHE A 55 -10.57 -3.27 12.93
N LYS A 56 -10.44 -2.70 14.15
CA LYS A 56 -10.33 -1.24 14.35
C LYS A 56 -9.11 -0.65 13.65
N VAL A 57 -7.97 -1.33 13.70
CA VAL A 57 -6.71 -0.86 13.08
C VAL A 57 -6.86 -0.74 11.57
N HIS A 58 -7.50 -1.71 10.92
CA HIS A 58 -7.75 -1.66 9.48
C HIS A 58 -8.69 -0.51 9.07
N ASN A 59 -9.68 -0.21 9.92
CA ASN A 59 -10.54 0.96 9.74
C ASN A 59 -9.76 2.28 9.91
N TRP A 60 -8.89 2.36 10.93
CA TRP A 60 -7.97 3.50 11.07
C TRP A 60 -7.04 3.66 9.87
N TRP A 61 -6.54 2.55 9.32
CA TRP A 61 -5.75 2.55 8.10
C TRP A 61 -6.53 3.11 6.91
N HIS A 62 -7.79 2.72 6.71
CA HIS A 62 -8.62 3.34 5.67
C HIS A 62 -8.79 4.85 5.84
N ARG A 63 -9.02 5.31 7.08
CA ARG A 63 -9.07 6.76 7.36
C ARG A 63 -7.76 7.45 6.99
N SER A 64 -6.62 6.84 7.29
CA SER A 64 -5.31 7.37 6.94
C SER A 64 -5.10 7.46 5.43
N LEU A 65 -5.62 6.51 4.64
CA LEU A 65 -5.53 6.55 3.18
C LEU A 65 -6.26 7.76 2.59
N TYR A 66 -7.38 8.19 3.17
CA TYR A 66 -8.07 9.39 2.71
C TYR A 66 -7.26 10.65 2.97
N HIS A 67 -6.73 10.80 4.18
CA HIS A 67 -5.86 11.93 4.53
C HIS A 67 -4.64 11.96 3.62
N LEU A 68 -4.05 10.79 3.36
CA LEU A 68 -2.92 10.66 2.43
C LEU A 68 -3.30 11.06 1.00
N ASP A 69 -4.44 10.62 0.47
CA ASP A 69 -4.91 10.99 -0.87
C ASP A 69 -5.06 12.51 -1.01
N LEU A 70 -5.53 13.18 0.05
CA LEU A 70 -5.66 14.63 0.15
C LEU A 70 -4.34 15.37 0.45
N GLY A 71 -3.22 14.67 0.62
CA GLY A 71 -1.91 15.26 0.94
C GLY A 71 -1.76 15.74 2.38
N GLN A 72 -2.61 15.29 3.30
CA GLN A 72 -2.63 15.69 4.71
C GLN A 72 -1.70 14.80 5.55
N ALA A 73 -0.40 14.87 5.28
CA ALA A 73 0.58 13.95 5.86
C ALA A 73 0.67 13.98 7.39
N ASP A 74 0.50 15.15 8.02
CA ASP A 74 0.53 15.28 9.48
C ASP A 74 -0.56 14.45 10.16
N GLU A 75 -1.77 14.42 9.58
CA GLU A 75 -2.88 13.58 10.03
C GLU A 75 -2.57 12.10 9.85
N VAL A 76 -1.90 11.73 8.75
CA VAL A 76 -1.49 10.34 8.50
C VAL A 76 -0.48 9.89 9.56
N PHE A 77 0.50 10.72 9.91
CA PHE A 77 1.46 10.41 10.97
C PHE A 77 0.79 10.33 12.35
N ALA A 78 -0.13 11.23 12.66
CA ALA A 78 -0.89 11.18 13.92
C ALA A 78 -1.70 9.89 14.05
N LEU A 79 -2.34 9.43 12.96
CA LEU A 79 -3.05 8.15 12.93
C LEU A 79 -2.11 6.95 13.01
N TYR A 80 -0.96 7.02 12.33
CA TYR A 80 0.07 5.98 12.37
C TYR A 80 0.60 5.78 13.79
N ASP A 81 1.09 6.86 14.41
CA ASP A 81 1.73 6.82 15.74
C ASP A 81 0.72 6.59 16.87
N GLY A 82 -0.54 6.98 16.66
CA GLY A 82 -1.66 6.73 17.55
C GLY A 82 -2.34 5.40 17.23
N PRO A 83 -3.61 5.40 16.80
CA PRO A 83 -4.45 4.20 16.80
C PRO A 83 -3.98 3.04 15.91
N ILE A 84 -3.08 3.25 14.94
CA ILE A 84 -2.58 2.17 14.08
C ILE A 84 -1.40 1.43 14.75
N ARG A 85 -0.44 2.14 15.36
CA ARG A 85 0.81 1.53 15.89
C ARG A 85 1.12 1.82 17.35
N TYR A 86 0.26 2.50 18.09
CA TYR A 86 0.45 2.73 19.53
C TYR A 86 0.68 1.42 20.29
N ASP A 87 -0.19 0.41 20.07
CA ASP A 87 -0.09 -0.90 20.72
C ASP A 87 0.96 -1.84 20.10
N ARG A 88 1.57 -1.43 18.96
CA ARG A 88 2.58 -2.24 18.23
C ARG A 88 2.14 -3.68 17.99
N SER A 89 0.88 -3.86 17.62
CA SER A 89 0.30 -5.17 17.32
C SER A 89 1.19 -5.97 16.36
N ILE A 90 1.41 -7.23 16.72
CA ILE A 90 2.12 -8.22 15.89
C ILE A 90 1.17 -9.05 15.02
N VAL A 91 -0.12 -8.69 15.00
CA VAL A 91 -1.09 -9.32 14.09
C VAL A 91 -0.72 -8.95 12.66
N ALA A 92 -0.57 -9.95 11.79
CA ALA A 92 -0.12 -9.75 10.41
C ALA A 92 -0.96 -8.72 9.64
N LEU A 93 -2.28 -8.67 9.86
CA LEU A 93 -3.17 -7.68 9.25
C LEU A 93 -2.72 -6.24 9.57
N ASP A 94 -2.48 -5.96 10.85
CA ASP A 94 -2.09 -4.63 11.32
C ASP A 94 -0.70 -4.23 10.80
N MET A 95 0.22 -5.19 10.74
CA MET A 95 1.57 -4.96 10.20
C MET A 95 1.56 -4.75 8.68
N VAL A 96 0.70 -5.45 7.93
CA VAL A 96 0.50 -5.25 6.49
C VAL A 96 0.09 -3.80 6.24
N ASP A 97 -0.94 -3.33 6.95
CA ASP A 97 -1.48 -1.99 6.79
C ASP A 97 -0.42 -0.93 7.10
N ALA A 98 0.30 -1.11 8.20
CA ALA A 98 1.36 -0.22 8.64
C ALA A 98 2.54 -0.15 7.65
N SER A 99 3.06 -1.31 7.21
CA SER A 99 4.12 -1.37 6.19
C SER A 99 3.68 -0.64 4.91
N ALA A 100 2.45 -0.89 4.46
CA ALA A 100 1.93 -0.29 3.24
C ALA A 100 1.70 1.22 3.38
N LEU A 101 1.37 1.71 4.58
CA LEU A 101 1.18 3.14 4.84
C LEU A 101 2.51 3.88 4.87
N LEU A 102 3.52 3.35 5.57
CA LEU A 102 4.87 3.93 5.56
C LEU A 102 5.45 3.96 4.15
N TRP A 103 5.21 2.92 3.35
CA TRP A 103 5.69 2.90 1.97
C TRP A 103 5.05 4.04 1.15
N ARG A 104 3.73 4.26 1.27
CA ARG A 104 3.07 5.37 0.58
C ARG A 104 3.58 6.75 1.01
N LEU A 105 3.85 6.94 2.31
CA LEU A 105 4.47 8.15 2.83
C LEU A 105 5.86 8.37 2.23
N HIS A 106 6.68 7.31 2.15
CA HIS A 106 7.99 7.35 1.49
C HIS A 106 7.89 7.70 -0.01
N LEU A 107 6.94 7.08 -0.75
CA LEU A 107 6.71 7.41 -2.16
C LEU A 107 6.31 8.88 -2.34
N SER A 108 5.54 9.41 -1.39
CA SER A 108 5.11 10.81 -1.33
C SER A 108 6.18 11.76 -0.79
N ARG A 109 7.43 11.27 -0.60
CA ARG A 109 8.61 12.03 -0.14
C ARG A 109 8.50 12.57 1.28
N HIS A 110 7.69 11.95 2.13
CA HIS A 110 7.72 12.21 3.56
C HIS A 110 8.78 11.34 4.23
N ASP A 111 9.50 11.93 5.19
CA ASP A 111 10.43 11.19 6.04
C ASP A 111 9.66 10.41 7.10
N VAL A 112 9.79 9.09 7.05
CA VAL A 112 9.12 8.16 7.97
C VAL A 112 10.01 7.79 9.16
N GLY A 113 11.31 8.11 9.10
CA GLY A 113 12.29 7.90 10.17
C GLY A 113 12.39 6.45 10.66
N ASP A 114 12.59 6.29 11.97
CA ASP A 114 12.86 4.99 12.62
C ASP A 114 11.64 4.05 12.70
N ARG A 115 10.47 4.45 12.18
CA ARG A 115 9.25 3.64 12.17
C ARG A 115 9.42 2.30 11.43
N TRP A 116 10.35 2.24 10.48
CA TRP A 116 10.70 1.00 9.79
C TRP A 116 11.31 -0.05 10.70
N ASN A 117 12.17 0.35 11.65
CA ASN A 117 12.95 -0.57 12.47
C ASN A 117 12.04 -1.44 13.35
N GLU A 118 11.02 -0.82 13.93
CA GLU A 118 10.02 -1.49 14.76
C GLU A 118 9.21 -2.52 13.95
N LEU A 119 8.69 -2.11 12.78
CA LEU A 119 7.94 -3.01 11.90
C LEU A 119 8.80 -4.17 11.40
N ALA A 120 10.02 -3.88 10.96
CA ALA A 120 10.95 -4.89 10.48
C ALA A 120 11.24 -5.95 11.55
N ALA A 121 11.45 -5.53 12.81
CA ALA A 121 11.66 -6.45 13.91
C ALA A 121 10.45 -7.36 14.17
N ASN A 122 9.22 -6.83 14.12
CA ASN A 122 8.02 -7.64 14.31
C ASN A 122 7.77 -8.64 13.18
N TRP A 123 8.19 -8.30 11.95
CA TRP A 123 8.08 -9.19 10.80
C TRP A 123 8.98 -10.43 10.91
N ASP A 124 10.02 -10.43 11.75
CA ASP A 124 10.96 -11.56 11.88
C ASP A 124 10.31 -12.87 12.33
N SER A 125 9.21 -12.78 13.10
CA SER A 125 8.46 -13.97 13.54
C SER A 125 7.45 -14.47 12.50
N HIS A 126 7.26 -13.75 11.39
CA HIS A 126 6.22 -14.02 10.39
C HIS A 126 6.78 -14.26 8.99
N ALA A 127 7.86 -13.57 8.61
CA ALA A 127 8.38 -13.53 7.25
C ALA A 127 9.41 -14.65 6.99
N ASP A 128 8.95 -15.72 6.33
CA ASP A 128 9.73 -16.93 6.08
C ASP A 128 10.11 -17.13 4.60
N GLY A 129 9.49 -16.37 3.69
CA GLY A 129 9.71 -16.47 2.25
C GLY A 129 9.17 -17.76 1.63
N ARG A 130 8.17 -18.38 2.27
CA ARG A 130 7.64 -19.70 1.90
C ARG A 130 6.13 -19.80 2.05
N THR A 131 5.56 -19.24 3.11
CA THR A 131 4.18 -19.55 3.53
C THR A 131 3.15 -18.62 2.90
N TYR A 132 3.36 -17.30 2.96
CA TYR A 132 2.36 -16.34 2.48
C TYR A 132 2.99 -15.12 1.81
N PRO A 133 3.10 -15.11 0.47
CA PRO A 133 3.68 -14.04 -0.32
C PRO A 133 3.20 -12.63 0.01
N PHE A 134 1.91 -12.50 0.33
CA PHE A 134 1.32 -11.20 0.66
C PHE A 134 1.97 -10.61 1.91
N ASN A 135 2.16 -11.41 2.96
CA ASN A 135 2.82 -10.95 4.18
C ASN A 135 4.30 -10.72 3.96
N ASP A 136 5.00 -11.66 3.32
CA ASP A 136 6.44 -11.52 3.05
C ASP A 136 6.77 -10.26 2.23
N TRP A 137 5.91 -9.90 1.28
CA TRP A 137 6.06 -8.68 0.49
C TRP A 137 5.92 -7.40 1.34
N HIS A 138 4.99 -7.37 2.28
CA HIS A 138 4.87 -6.24 3.24
C HIS A 138 6.00 -6.22 4.26
N ALA A 139 6.55 -7.39 4.63
CA ALA A 139 7.76 -7.49 5.42
C ALA A 139 8.96 -6.91 4.68
N VAL A 140 9.11 -7.22 3.39
CA VAL A 140 10.15 -6.66 2.52
C VAL A 140 10.11 -5.13 2.49
N MET A 141 8.93 -4.50 2.43
CA MET A 141 8.82 -3.03 2.51
C MET A 141 9.47 -2.50 3.80
N ALA A 142 9.19 -3.14 4.93
CA ALA A 142 9.77 -2.75 6.23
C ALA A 142 11.28 -3.05 6.30
N TYR A 143 11.72 -4.20 5.81
CA TYR A 143 13.14 -4.56 5.77
C TYR A 143 13.97 -3.60 4.91
N LEU A 144 13.48 -3.23 3.73
CA LEU A 144 14.12 -2.22 2.88
C LEU A 144 14.23 -0.88 3.62
N GLY A 145 13.12 -0.43 4.21
CA GLY A 145 13.06 0.78 5.04
C GLY A 145 14.05 0.81 6.19
N ALA A 146 14.27 -0.33 6.84
CA ALA A 146 15.19 -0.50 7.96
C ALA A 146 16.65 -0.78 7.53
N GLY A 147 16.97 -0.78 6.24
CA GLY A 147 18.31 -1.10 5.73
C GLY A 147 18.72 -2.58 5.92
N ARG A 148 17.75 -3.48 6.04
CA ARG A 148 17.95 -4.92 6.25
C ARG A 148 17.97 -5.70 4.93
N ASP A 149 18.88 -5.35 4.02
CA ASP A 149 19.01 -5.99 2.70
C ASP A 149 19.22 -7.52 2.78
N ALA A 150 19.94 -7.99 3.80
CA ALA A 150 20.17 -9.43 4.00
C ALA A 150 18.86 -10.22 4.22
N ASP A 151 17.86 -9.61 4.88
CA ASP A 151 16.55 -10.24 5.07
C ASP A 151 15.74 -10.28 3.78
N VAL A 152 15.81 -9.21 2.98
CA VAL A 152 15.19 -9.18 1.64
C VAL A 152 15.77 -10.28 0.75
N ASP A 153 17.10 -10.41 0.73
CA ASP A 153 17.79 -11.42 -0.06
C ASP A 153 17.48 -12.85 0.44
N ARG A 154 17.33 -13.04 1.76
CA ARG A 154 16.89 -14.31 2.36
C ARG A 154 15.48 -14.70 1.88
N ILE A 155 14.52 -13.76 1.87
CA ILE A 155 13.15 -14.00 1.39
C ILE A 155 13.16 -14.38 -0.09
N LEU A 156 13.90 -13.64 -0.93
CA LEU A 156 14.03 -13.95 -2.36
C LEU A 156 14.67 -15.33 -2.59
N ALA A 157 15.72 -15.65 -1.85
CA ALA A 157 16.39 -16.94 -1.95
C ALA A 157 15.46 -18.09 -1.55
N ALA A 158 14.64 -17.92 -0.51
CA ALA A 158 13.66 -18.91 -0.09
C ALA A 158 12.62 -19.20 -1.18
N TYR A 159 12.04 -18.16 -1.80
CA TYR A 159 11.07 -18.32 -2.90
C TYR A 159 11.69 -18.95 -4.15
N ARG A 160 12.94 -18.61 -4.49
CA ARG A 160 13.65 -19.20 -5.63
C ARG A 160 14.09 -20.64 -5.37
N ALA A 161 14.45 -20.96 -4.14
CA ALA A 161 14.90 -22.29 -3.72
C ALA A 161 13.72 -23.26 -3.49
N GLY A 162 12.49 -22.76 -3.38
CA GLY A 162 11.26 -23.55 -3.33
C GLY A 162 11.14 -24.47 -4.54
N LYS A 163 11.77 -25.64 -4.46
CA LYS A 163 11.68 -26.72 -5.44
C LYS A 163 10.61 -27.69 -4.96
N GLY A 164 9.48 -27.74 -5.65
CA GLY A 164 8.42 -28.69 -5.35
C GLY A 164 7.35 -28.68 -6.42
N SER A 165 6.91 -29.86 -6.83
CA SER A 165 5.84 -30.09 -7.82
C SER A 165 4.43 -29.82 -7.27
N ASN A 166 4.30 -28.97 -6.25
CA ASN A 166 2.99 -28.62 -5.68
C ASN A 166 2.62 -27.18 -6.02
N ASP A 167 1.33 -26.95 -6.23
CA ASP A 167 0.81 -25.69 -6.77
C ASP A 167 1.11 -24.48 -5.87
N ALA A 168 1.28 -24.69 -4.56
CA ALA A 168 1.56 -23.64 -3.60
C ALA A 168 2.97 -23.05 -3.74
N ALA A 169 4.00 -23.88 -3.91
CA ALA A 169 5.37 -23.41 -4.11
C ALA A 169 5.52 -22.65 -5.44
N GLU A 170 4.92 -23.15 -6.51
CA GLU A 170 4.93 -22.50 -7.82
C GLU A 170 4.12 -21.19 -7.80
N TRP A 171 2.96 -21.18 -7.15
CA TRP A 171 2.17 -19.96 -6.93
C TRP A 171 2.95 -18.91 -6.13
N GLY A 172 3.62 -19.33 -5.05
CA GLY A 172 4.44 -18.46 -4.22
C GLY A 172 5.58 -17.83 -5.02
N ARG A 173 6.34 -18.64 -5.78
CA ARG A 173 7.42 -18.17 -6.65
C ARG A 173 6.92 -17.20 -7.72
N ARG A 174 5.85 -17.56 -8.43
CA ARG A 174 5.29 -16.72 -9.51
C ARG A 174 4.78 -15.38 -9.00
N THR A 175 4.34 -15.32 -7.75
CA THR A 175 3.77 -14.12 -7.14
C THR A 175 4.81 -13.28 -6.41
N ALA A 176 5.53 -13.87 -5.45
CA ALA A 176 6.42 -13.14 -4.55
C ALA A 176 7.64 -12.58 -5.28
N VAL A 177 8.28 -13.37 -6.15
CA VAL A 177 9.53 -13.00 -6.81
C VAL A 177 9.42 -11.68 -7.58
N PRO A 178 8.48 -11.48 -8.53
CA PRO A 178 8.38 -10.21 -9.26
C PRO A 178 8.04 -9.02 -8.35
N LEU A 179 7.25 -9.22 -7.30
CA LEU A 179 6.90 -8.16 -6.35
C LEU A 179 8.12 -7.74 -5.51
N VAL A 180 8.79 -8.69 -4.89
CA VAL A 180 9.95 -8.43 -4.03
C VAL A 180 11.10 -7.86 -4.87
N GLU A 181 11.36 -8.40 -6.07
CA GLU A 181 12.35 -7.83 -6.99
C GLU A 181 12.00 -6.40 -7.41
N GLY A 182 10.74 -6.13 -7.74
CA GLY A 182 10.30 -4.79 -8.16
C GLY A 182 10.42 -3.75 -7.05
N PHE A 183 10.01 -4.09 -5.82
CA PHE A 183 10.12 -3.21 -4.65
C PHE A 183 11.57 -2.99 -4.22
N ALA A 184 12.40 -4.04 -4.23
CA ALA A 184 13.82 -3.92 -3.95
C ALA A 184 14.55 -3.09 -5.02
N ALA A 185 14.24 -3.28 -6.30
CA ALA A 185 14.79 -2.47 -7.39
C ALA A 185 14.41 -0.99 -7.23
N PHE A 186 13.13 -0.70 -6.93
CA PHE A 186 12.68 0.67 -6.66
C PHE A 186 13.47 1.31 -5.51
N TRP A 187 13.58 0.61 -4.39
CA TRP A 187 14.28 1.09 -3.20
C TRP A 187 15.77 1.40 -3.48
N ARG A 188 16.41 0.56 -4.30
CA ARG A 188 17.82 0.68 -4.69
C ARG A 188 18.06 1.68 -5.83
N GLY A 189 17.01 2.35 -6.33
CA GLY A 189 17.08 3.33 -7.42
C GLY A 189 17.19 2.73 -8.82
N ASP A 190 17.04 1.41 -8.97
CA ASP A 190 16.93 0.75 -10.28
C ASP A 190 15.47 0.82 -10.77
N TYR A 191 15.10 2.02 -11.22
CA TYR A 191 13.72 2.32 -11.60
C TYR A 191 13.26 1.61 -12.87
N GLN A 192 14.17 1.25 -13.78
CA GLN A 192 13.83 0.50 -14.99
C GLN A 192 13.40 -0.92 -14.61
N THR A 193 14.22 -1.63 -13.83
CA THR A 193 13.88 -2.98 -13.35
C THR A 193 12.61 -2.94 -12.51
N ALA A 194 12.46 -1.92 -11.65
CA ALA A 194 11.23 -1.74 -10.88
C ALA A 194 10.00 -1.63 -11.78
N ALA A 195 10.05 -0.77 -12.80
CA ALA A 195 8.94 -0.58 -13.73
C ALA A 195 8.58 -1.88 -14.48
N ASP A 196 9.59 -2.59 -15.01
CA ASP A 196 9.38 -3.83 -15.76
C ASP A 196 8.75 -4.93 -14.90
N ARG A 197 9.25 -5.11 -13.67
CA ARG A 197 8.75 -6.12 -12.73
C ARG A 197 7.34 -5.79 -12.23
N LEU A 198 7.11 -4.54 -11.83
CA LEU A 198 5.83 -4.12 -11.25
C LEU A 198 4.72 -4.04 -12.29
N TYR A 199 5.04 -3.64 -13.53
CA TYR A 199 4.07 -3.68 -14.62
C TYR A 199 3.59 -5.11 -14.90
N GLY A 200 4.51 -6.07 -14.94
CA GLY A 200 4.16 -7.49 -15.05
C GLY A 200 3.33 -8.00 -13.86
N ALA A 201 3.63 -7.52 -12.65
CA ALA A 201 2.93 -7.93 -11.44
C ALA A 201 1.43 -7.55 -11.45
N ARG A 202 1.03 -6.50 -12.17
CA ARG A 202 -0.39 -6.07 -12.30
C ARG A 202 -1.31 -7.20 -12.78
N PHE A 203 -0.81 -8.09 -13.64
CA PHE A 203 -1.61 -9.17 -14.23
C PHE A 203 -1.78 -10.39 -13.32
N ILE A 204 -0.92 -10.53 -12.31
CA ILE A 204 -0.98 -11.64 -11.35
C ILE A 204 -1.48 -11.19 -9.98
N VAL A 205 -1.75 -9.90 -9.80
CA VAL A 205 -2.00 -9.29 -8.50
C VAL A 205 -3.24 -9.84 -7.78
N ASN A 206 -4.23 -10.30 -8.55
CA ASN A 206 -5.46 -10.85 -8.00
C ASN A 206 -5.30 -12.27 -7.43
N SER A 207 -4.16 -12.93 -7.68
CA SER A 207 -3.94 -14.31 -7.23
C SER A 207 -3.48 -14.42 -5.77
N PHE A 208 -3.09 -13.31 -5.11
CA PHE A 208 -2.34 -13.37 -3.84
C PHE A 208 -2.98 -12.76 -2.59
N GLY A 209 -4.28 -12.45 -2.67
CA GLY A 209 -5.05 -11.96 -1.51
C GLY A 209 -5.00 -10.45 -1.34
N GLY A 210 -5.56 -9.96 -0.22
CA GLY A 210 -5.74 -8.55 0.10
C GLY A 210 -6.93 -7.89 -0.61
N SER A 211 -7.18 -6.62 -0.32
CA SER A 211 -8.19 -5.79 -0.97
C SER A 211 -7.59 -5.01 -2.15
N HIS A 212 -8.45 -4.40 -3.00
CA HIS A 212 -7.96 -3.53 -4.08
C HIS A 212 -7.14 -2.35 -3.54
N ALA A 213 -7.57 -1.75 -2.43
CA ALA A 213 -6.85 -0.65 -1.78
C ALA A 213 -5.46 -1.08 -1.29
N GLN A 214 -5.31 -2.30 -0.74
CA GLN A 214 -4.01 -2.82 -0.31
C GLN A 214 -3.08 -3.01 -1.52
N ARG A 215 -3.58 -3.61 -2.61
CA ARG A 215 -2.81 -3.86 -3.84
C ARG A 215 -2.46 -2.61 -4.64
N ASP A 216 -3.19 -1.50 -4.48
CA ASP A 216 -2.92 -0.23 -5.18
C ASP A 216 -1.48 0.28 -4.95
N ILE A 217 -0.81 -0.15 -3.88
CA ILE A 217 0.59 0.20 -3.62
C ILE A 217 1.56 -0.24 -4.73
N ILE A 218 1.20 -1.27 -5.50
CA ILE A 218 1.96 -1.70 -6.68
C ILE A 218 1.91 -0.62 -7.77
N ASP A 219 0.71 -0.12 -8.07
CA ASP A 219 0.52 0.94 -9.07
C ASP A 219 1.10 2.27 -8.58
N TRP A 220 1.08 2.57 -7.27
CA TRP A 220 1.82 3.72 -6.71
C TRP A 220 3.32 3.60 -6.92
N THR A 221 3.89 2.43 -6.60
CA THR A 221 5.33 2.20 -6.70
C THR A 221 5.77 2.21 -8.17
N LEU A 222 4.95 1.65 -9.06
CA LEU A 222 5.17 1.70 -10.51
C LEU A 222 5.10 3.13 -11.06
N ALA A 223 4.09 3.92 -10.66
CA ALA A 223 3.98 5.32 -11.06
C ALA A 223 5.20 6.12 -10.60
N GLU A 224 5.62 5.92 -9.34
CA GLU A 224 6.78 6.61 -8.80
C GLU A 224 8.09 6.15 -9.46
N ALA A 225 8.24 4.85 -9.75
CA ALA A 225 9.39 4.29 -10.46
C ALA A 225 9.51 4.92 -11.85
N THR A 226 8.42 4.96 -12.62
CA THR A 226 8.44 5.50 -13.99
C THR A 226 8.77 6.99 -14.00
N VAL A 227 8.23 7.76 -13.04
CA VAL A 227 8.58 9.17 -12.86
C VAL A 227 10.05 9.35 -12.45
N ARG A 228 10.55 8.63 -11.44
CA ARG A 228 11.94 8.80 -10.98
C ARG A 228 12.97 8.28 -11.98
N GLY A 229 12.63 7.24 -12.74
CA GLY A 229 13.47 6.65 -13.77
C GLY A 229 13.45 7.39 -15.11
N GLY A 230 12.62 8.44 -15.27
CA GLY A 230 12.53 9.18 -16.52
C GLY A 230 11.88 8.39 -17.67
N LEU A 231 11.06 7.38 -17.37
CA LEU A 231 10.31 6.61 -18.36
C LEU A 231 9.08 7.41 -18.83
N ILE A 232 9.30 8.55 -19.50
CA ILE A 232 8.30 9.61 -19.73
C ILE A 232 6.96 9.08 -20.24
N ALA A 233 6.96 8.35 -21.36
CA ALA A 233 5.71 7.85 -21.97
C ALA A 233 4.94 6.90 -21.04
N MET A 234 5.67 6.05 -20.30
CA MET A 234 5.07 5.13 -19.34
C MET A 234 4.56 5.86 -18.10
N ALA A 235 5.31 6.86 -17.61
CA ALA A 235 4.92 7.69 -16.48
C ALA A 235 3.62 8.45 -16.75
N GLU A 236 3.50 9.07 -17.93
CA GLU A 236 2.28 9.73 -18.36
C GLU A 236 1.10 8.75 -18.48
N ALA A 237 1.31 7.58 -19.10
CA ALA A 237 0.26 6.57 -19.23
C ALA A 237 -0.26 6.09 -17.87
N ILE A 238 0.64 5.67 -16.98
CA ILE A 238 0.28 5.20 -15.63
C ILE A 238 -0.36 6.31 -14.80
N ALA A 239 0.16 7.54 -14.85
CA ALA A 239 -0.45 8.66 -14.12
C ALA A 239 -1.87 8.97 -14.61
N ASN A 240 -2.12 8.90 -15.92
CA ASN A 240 -3.45 9.07 -16.49
C ASN A 240 -4.42 7.93 -16.12
N GLU A 241 -3.97 6.67 -16.10
CA GLU A 241 -4.77 5.55 -15.59
C GLU A 241 -5.22 5.79 -14.14
N ARG A 242 -4.29 6.24 -13.29
CA ARG A 242 -4.58 6.55 -11.88
C ARG A 242 -5.55 7.72 -11.73
N LEU A 243 -5.39 8.78 -12.54
CA LEU A 243 -6.33 9.91 -12.56
C LEU A 243 -7.72 9.50 -13.07
N ALA A 244 -7.82 8.58 -14.02
CA ALA A 244 -9.12 8.07 -14.46
C ALA A 244 -9.86 7.34 -13.33
N LEU A 245 -9.13 6.67 -12.42
CA LEU A 245 -9.69 6.02 -11.23
C LEU A 245 -10.06 7.01 -10.13
N LYS A 246 -9.18 7.98 -9.84
CA LYS A 246 -9.41 9.03 -8.83
C LYS A 246 -9.10 10.42 -9.42
N PRO A 247 -10.04 11.06 -10.14
CA PRO A 247 -9.79 12.30 -10.87
C PRO A 247 -9.40 13.49 -10.00
N HIS A 248 -9.84 13.47 -8.75
CA HIS A 248 -9.64 14.58 -7.83
C HIS A 248 -8.41 14.42 -6.94
N SER A 249 -7.78 13.24 -6.88
CA SER A 249 -6.63 12.93 -6.03
C SER A 249 -5.42 13.85 -6.30
N PRO A 250 -5.03 14.72 -5.34
CA PRO A 250 -3.79 15.49 -5.41
C PRO A 250 -2.54 14.62 -5.66
N VAL A 251 -2.45 13.44 -5.04
CA VAL A 251 -1.31 12.53 -5.23
C VAL A 251 -1.23 12.06 -6.69
N ASN A 252 -2.34 11.64 -7.28
CA ASN A 252 -2.33 11.19 -8.68
C ASN A 252 -2.00 12.34 -9.65
N ARG A 253 -2.47 13.57 -9.37
CA ARG A 253 -2.08 14.76 -10.15
C ARG A 253 -0.59 15.06 -10.03
N SER A 254 0.00 14.83 -8.86
CA SER A 254 1.44 15.00 -8.63
C SER A 254 2.27 14.08 -9.51
N PHE A 255 1.87 12.80 -9.68
CA PHE A 255 2.56 11.90 -10.61
C PHE A 255 2.57 12.44 -12.05
N LEU A 256 1.40 12.88 -12.55
CA LEU A 256 1.30 13.43 -13.91
C LEU A 256 2.14 14.70 -14.07
N SER A 257 2.00 15.66 -13.15
CA SER A 257 2.76 16.92 -13.21
C SER A 257 4.28 16.68 -13.22
N ARG A 258 4.75 15.71 -12.43
CA ARG A 258 6.17 15.34 -12.39
C ARG A 258 6.62 14.59 -13.64
N ALA A 259 5.76 13.77 -14.26
CA ALA A 259 6.04 13.13 -15.54
C ALA A 259 6.20 14.18 -16.66
N GLU A 260 5.27 15.13 -16.77
CA GLU A 260 5.31 16.23 -17.74
C GLU A 260 6.54 17.12 -17.54
N ALA A 261 6.91 17.39 -16.28
CA ALA A 261 8.11 18.16 -15.95
C ALA A 261 9.39 17.46 -16.40
N ASN A 262 9.44 16.12 -16.40
CA ASN A 262 10.57 15.36 -16.93
C ASN A 262 10.60 15.37 -18.48
N ALA A 263 9.44 15.50 -19.14
CA ALA A 263 9.33 15.62 -20.59
C ALA A 263 9.79 16.99 -21.12
N SER A 264 9.83 18.02 -20.26
CA SER A 264 10.21 19.40 -20.62
C SER A 264 11.49 19.87 -19.89
N PRO A 265 12.68 19.27 -20.14
CA PRO A 265 13.91 19.63 -19.43
C PRO A 265 14.34 21.10 -19.58
N GLU A 266 13.91 21.78 -20.65
CA GLU A 266 14.30 23.16 -20.97
C GLU A 266 13.76 24.22 -19.97
N LYS A 267 12.76 23.90 -19.15
CA LYS A 267 12.20 24.85 -18.15
C LYS A 267 12.97 24.93 -16.82
N LYS A 268 13.99 24.10 -16.60
CA LYS A 268 14.79 24.10 -15.35
C LYS A 268 16.07 24.94 -15.42
N ALA A 269 16.40 25.52 -16.57
CA ALA A 269 17.64 26.27 -16.81
C ALA A 269 17.44 27.77 -17.11
N ALA A 270 16.25 28.32 -16.83
CA ALA A 270 15.93 29.74 -17.01
C ALA A 270 15.55 30.40 -15.68
#